data_AF-A0A1Q7ALK9-F1
#
_entry.id   AF-A0A1Q7ALK9-F1
#
_cell.length_a   1.000
_cell.length_b   1.000
_cell.length_c   1.000
_cell.angle_alpha   90.00
_cell.angle_beta   90.00
_cell.angle_gamma   90.00
#
_symmetry.space_group_name_H-M   'P 1'
#
loop_
_entity.id
_entity.type
_entity.pdbx_description
1 polymer ?
#
loop_
_entity_poly.entity_id
_entity_poly.type
_entity_poly.pdbx_seq_one_letter_code
_entity_poly.pdbx_strand_id
1 'polypeptide(L)'
;MGLLFVVAGTVSAHAKVLSATPAIGSTIAKAPTTVTVVCAENINPNPKLSNLFVYAPSGDLISQGDAKVSLSNPKEMSIDIKASGNGVYVVRWITVSADDGDPAQGAFVFTVKPTVAATGNTNTPASSTTGNSGMPLWATILIGLVALVVGLGAGLGIGRGRAKPAAASTLGAMRREVAAQDEPKTPTKSS
;
A
#
# COMPACT_ATOMS: atom_id res chain seq x y z
N MET A 1 -32.02 2.03 -35.94
CA MET A 1 -31.34 3.01 -35.08
C MET A 1 -30.87 2.26 -33.85
N GLY A 2 -29.65 1.73 -33.87
CA GLY A 2 -29.10 0.92 -32.79
C GLY A 2 -28.52 1.81 -31.71
N LEU A 3 -29.01 1.67 -30.48
CA LEU A 3 -28.50 2.38 -29.31
C LEU A 3 -27.23 1.68 -28.83
N LEU A 4 -26.08 2.33 -28.98
CA LEU A 4 -24.80 1.85 -28.47
C LEU A 4 -24.70 2.21 -26.98
N PHE A 5 -24.91 1.24 -26.09
CA PHE A 5 -24.63 1.42 -24.66
C PHE A 5 -23.12 1.33 -24.43
N VAL A 6 -22.47 2.48 -24.27
CA VAL A 6 -21.11 2.55 -23.72
C VAL A 6 -21.23 2.39 -22.20
N VAL A 7 -20.94 1.19 -21.69
CA VAL A 7 -20.72 1.00 -20.25
C VAL A 7 -19.38 1.64 -19.91
N ALA A 8 -19.42 2.87 -19.42
CA ALA A 8 -18.28 3.51 -18.79
C ALA A 8 -18.02 2.80 -17.46
N GLY A 9 -17.13 1.80 -17.46
CA GLY A 9 -16.67 1.19 -16.22
C GLY A 9 -15.97 2.25 -15.38
N THR A 10 -16.48 2.53 -14.18
CA THR A 10 -15.74 3.29 -13.18
C THR A 10 -14.55 2.43 -12.79
N VAL A 11 -13.38 2.70 -13.37
CA VAL A 11 -12.12 2.16 -12.85
C VAL A 11 -12.02 2.68 -11.43
N SER A 12 -12.16 1.76 -10.46
CA SER A 12 -12.10 2.12 -9.05
C SER A 12 -10.71 2.65 -8.73
N ALA A 13 -10.61 3.97 -8.72
CA ALA A 13 -9.43 4.72 -8.36
C ALA A 13 -9.58 5.12 -6.89
N HIS A 14 -9.71 4.10 -6.01
CA HIS A 14 -9.54 4.21 -4.56
C HIS A 14 -8.35 5.13 -4.22
N ALA A 15 -8.06 5.43 -2.95
CA ALA A 15 -6.92 6.26 -2.53
C ALA A 15 -5.49 5.69 -2.86
N LYS A 16 -5.28 5.10 -4.04
CA LYS A 16 -4.04 4.75 -4.69
C LYS A 16 -3.23 5.99 -5.04
N VAL A 17 -1.93 5.87 -4.89
CA VAL A 17 -0.95 6.89 -5.29
C VAL A 17 -0.96 7.07 -6.81
N LEU A 18 -1.14 8.32 -7.26
CA LEU A 18 -1.08 8.73 -8.67
C LEU A 18 0.26 9.39 -9.02
N SER A 19 0.81 10.16 -8.08
CA SER A 19 2.08 10.85 -8.27
C SER A 19 2.83 11.00 -6.95
N ALA A 20 4.12 11.32 -7.05
CA ALA A 20 4.98 11.51 -5.90
C ALA A 20 6.06 12.56 -6.15
N THR A 21 6.62 13.06 -5.06
CA THR A 21 7.84 13.87 -5.02
C THR A 21 8.78 13.22 -4.01
N PRO A 22 9.95 12.70 -4.41
CA PRO A 22 10.46 12.59 -5.79
C PRO A 22 9.54 11.79 -6.73
N ALA A 23 9.57 12.13 -8.03
CA ALA A 23 8.73 11.48 -9.03
C ALA A 23 9.00 9.97 -9.14
N ILE A 24 7.94 9.21 -9.39
CA ILE A 24 7.99 7.75 -9.54
C ILE A 24 8.98 7.39 -10.66
N GLY A 25 9.95 6.54 -10.34
CA GLY A 25 11.01 6.10 -11.26
C GLY A 25 12.08 7.16 -11.56
N SER A 26 12.00 8.35 -10.97
CA SER A 26 12.95 9.44 -11.26
C SER A 26 14.35 9.17 -10.70
N THR A 27 15.33 9.83 -11.32
CA THR A 27 16.70 9.95 -10.77
C THR A 27 16.93 11.40 -10.37
N ILE A 28 17.35 11.62 -9.13
CA ILE A 28 17.62 12.95 -8.56
C ILE A 28 19.07 13.05 -8.08
N ALA A 29 19.61 14.27 -8.07
CA ALA A 29 21.01 14.49 -7.73
C ALA A 29 21.34 14.38 -6.24
N LYS A 30 20.34 14.62 -5.37
CA LYS A 30 20.50 14.68 -3.91
C LYS A 30 19.35 13.97 -3.23
N ALA A 31 19.64 13.23 -2.16
CA ALA A 31 18.61 12.61 -1.33
C ALA A 31 17.67 13.69 -0.73
N PRO A 32 16.34 13.48 -0.79
CA PRO A 32 15.39 14.41 -0.20
C PRO A 32 15.34 14.21 1.31
N THR A 33 14.73 15.17 2.02
CA THR A 33 14.40 15.04 3.45
C THR A 33 12.97 14.60 3.69
N THR A 34 12.13 14.67 2.65
CA THR A 34 10.69 14.36 2.72
C THR A 34 10.28 13.67 1.43
N VAL A 35 9.38 12.70 1.54
CA VAL A 35 8.67 12.10 0.42
C VAL A 35 7.20 12.47 0.52
N THR A 36 6.63 12.94 -0.58
CA THR A 36 5.21 13.30 -0.68
C THR A 36 4.55 12.47 -1.77
N VAL A 37 3.33 12.02 -1.54
CA VAL A 37 2.49 11.34 -2.54
C VAL A 37 1.16 12.06 -2.68
N VAL A 38 0.56 11.98 -3.87
CA VAL A 38 -0.81 12.42 -4.15
C VAL A 38 -1.63 11.22 -4.60
N CYS A 39 -2.79 11.03 -3.99
CA CYS A 39 -3.71 9.93 -4.25
C CYS A 39 -4.90 10.36 -5.12
N ALA A 40 -5.62 9.38 -5.67
CA ALA A 40 -6.81 9.64 -6.48
C ALA A 40 -8.00 10.17 -5.66
N GLU A 41 -8.10 9.74 -4.41
CA GLU A 41 -9.17 10.06 -3.46
C GLU A 41 -8.61 10.64 -2.17
N ASN A 42 -9.51 11.15 -1.32
CA ASN A 42 -9.14 11.66 -0.02
C ASN A 42 -8.61 10.51 0.86
N ILE A 43 -7.55 10.78 1.61
CA ILE A 43 -6.87 9.78 2.42
C ILE A 43 -7.42 9.84 3.84
N ASN A 44 -7.72 8.69 4.43
CA ASN A 44 -8.00 8.61 5.87
C ASN A 44 -6.76 9.06 6.66
N PRO A 45 -6.85 10.09 7.52
CA PRO A 45 -5.68 10.69 8.17
C PRO A 45 -5.12 9.87 9.34
N ASN A 46 -5.73 8.74 9.70
CA ASN A 46 -5.21 7.86 10.75
C ASN A 46 -3.96 7.12 10.26
N PRO A 47 -2.78 7.33 10.88
CA PRO A 47 -1.53 6.73 10.42
C PRO A 47 -1.45 5.20 10.57
N LYS A 48 -2.41 4.60 11.31
CA LYS A 48 -2.57 3.14 11.37
C LYS A 48 -3.24 2.56 10.12
N LEU A 49 -3.93 3.40 9.35
CA LEU A 49 -4.68 3.01 8.15
C LEU A 49 -4.00 3.51 6.87
N SER A 50 -3.38 4.69 6.92
CA SER A 50 -2.68 5.30 5.80
C SER A 50 -1.29 5.75 6.21
N ASN A 51 -0.24 5.23 5.58
CA ASN A 51 1.13 5.55 5.95
C ASN A 51 2.12 5.34 4.79
N LEU A 52 3.31 5.91 4.94
CA LEU A 52 4.45 5.75 4.04
C LEU A 52 5.60 5.07 4.77
N PHE A 53 6.36 4.26 4.04
CA PHE A 53 7.56 3.61 4.53
C PHE A 53 8.65 3.78 3.47
N VAL A 54 9.76 4.39 3.85
CA VAL A 54 10.85 4.68 2.92
C VAL A 54 12.07 3.86 3.31
N TYR A 55 12.56 3.07 2.37
CA TYR A 55 13.74 2.23 2.53
C TYR A 55 14.91 2.79 1.75
N ALA A 56 16.07 2.85 2.40
CA ALA A 56 17.34 3.25 1.82
C ALA A 56 17.91 2.19 0.86
N PRO A 57 18.93 2.53 0.06
CA PRO A 57 19.65 1.56 -0.77
C PRO A 57 20.27 0.40 0.01
N SER A 58 20.56 0.59 1.31
CA SER A 58 21.02 -0.46 2.22
C SER A 58 19.93 -1.47 2.61
N GLY A 59 18.66 -1.16 2.37
CA GLY A 59 17.50 -1.90 2.88
C GLY A 59 16.96 -1.37 4.21
N ASP A 60 17.61 -0.39 4.84
CA ASP A 60 17.17 0.16 6.12
C ASP A 60 15.90 1.01 5.97
N LEU A 61 14.96 0.86 6.91
CA LEU A 61 13.82 1.77 7.03
C LEU A 61 14.29 3.13 7.56
N ILE A 62 14.11 4.18 6.78
CA ILE A 62 14.59 5.54 7.07
C ILE A 62 13.47 6.58 7.23
N SER A 63 12.21 6.19 7.08
CA SER A 63 11.06 7.04 7.40
C SER A 63 11.03 7.40 8.89
N GLN A 64 10.70 8.65 9.20
CA GLN A 64 10.69 9.21 10.54
C GLN A 64 9.25 9.39 11.03
N GLY A 65 8.86 8.55 11.98
CA GLY A 65 7.52 8.60 12.58
C GLY A 65 6.42 8.21 11.58
N ASP A 66 5.27 8.86 11.73
CA ASP A 66 4.07 8.61 10.93
C ASP A 66 3.91 9.64 9.81
N ALA A 67 3.48 9.19 8.63
CA ALA A 67 3.08 10.08 7.56
C ALA A 67 1.94 11.01 7.96
N LYS A 68 1.89 12.19 7.33
CA LYS A 68 0.90 13.24 7.59
C LYS A 68 0.08 13.48 6.33
N VAL A 69 -1.24 13.35 6.47
CA VAL A 69 -2.18 13.81 5.44
C VAL A 69 -2.33 15.32 5.56
N SER A 70 -2.24 16.03 4.44
CA SER A 70 -2.37 17.48 4.41
C SER A 70 -3.79 17.93 4.74
N LEU A 71 -3.90 18.96 5.59
CA LEU A 71 -5.20 19.56 5.93
C LEU A 71 -5.75 20.45 4.81
N SER A 72 -4.88 21.01 3.96
CA SER A 72 -5.28 21.82 2.81
C SER A 72 -5.54 20.98 1.56
N ASN A 73 -4.98 19.77 1.50
CA ASN A 73 -5.16 18.84 0.41
C ASN A 73 -5.24 17.39 0.95
N PRO A 74 -6.45 16.89 1.29
CA PRO A 74 -6.62 15.56 1.87
C PRO A 74 -6.20 14.39 0.97
N LYS A 75 -5.88 14.65 -0.31
CA LYS A 75 -5.30 13.65 -1.23
C LYS A 75 -3.78 13.54 -1.12
N GLU A 76 -3.15 14.42 -0.36
CA GLU A 76 -1.69 14.49 -0.22
C GLU A 76 -1.25 13.95 1.13
N MET A 77 -0.23 13.08 1.10
CA MET A 77 0.38 12.51 2.29
C MET A 77 1.90 12.60 2.18
N SER A 78 2.56 13.04 3.25
CA SER A 78 4.01 13.20 3.29
C SER A 78 4.65 12.51 4.49
N ILE A 79 5.91 12.14 4.37
CA ILE A 79 6.71 11.58 5.45
C ILE A 79 8.13 12.12 5.40
N ASP A 80 8.66 12.46 6.58
CA ASP A 80 10.06 12.84 6.71
C ASP A 80 10.95 11.60 6.69
N ILE A 81 12.16 11.75 6.13
CA ILE A 81 13.13 10.66 6.02
C ILE A 81 14.49 11.12 6.50
N LYS A 82 15.22 10.21 7.14
CA LYS A 82 16.64 10.41 7.41
C LYS A 82 17.41 10.39 6.09
N ALA A 83 18.27 11.38 5.88
CA ALA A 83 19.17 11.40 4.73
C ALA A 83 19.99 10.10 4.66
N SER A 84 20.12 9.54 3.46
CA SER A 84 20.88 8.32 3.20
C SER A 84 21.73 8.47 1.94
N GLY A 85 22.53 7.45 1.63
CA GLY A 85 23.50 7.45 0.53
C GLY A 85 22.87 7.42 -0.87
N ASN A 86 23.73 7.30 -1.87
CA ASN A 86 23.33 7.20 -3.27
C ASN A 86 22.81 5.78 -3.57
N GLY A 87 21.83 5.67 -4.46
CA GLY A 87 21.27 4.39 -4.87
C GLY A 87 19.76 4.43 -5.03
N VAL A 88 19.15 3.24 -5.11
CA VAL A 88 17.71 3.07 -5.28
C VAL A 88 17.02 3.10 -3.93
N TYR A 89 16.02 3.96 -3.80
CA TYR A 89 15.13 4.05 -2.66
C TYR A 89 13.80 3.38 -3.00
N VAL A 90 13.23 2.66 -2.04
CA VAL A 90 11.90 2.05 -2.19
C VAL A 90 10.92 2.79 -1.28
N VAL A 91 9.82 3.28 -1.84
CA VAL A 91 8.73 3.89 -1.10
C VAL A 91 7.54 2.94 -1.14
N ARG A 92 7.21 2.34 -0.01
CA ARG A 92 5.99 1.54 0.18
C ARG A 92 4.91 2.43 0.79
N TRP A 93 3.67 2.22 0.37
CA TRP A 93 2.52 2.96 0.89
C TRP A 93 1.34 2.03 1.17
N ILE A 94 0.57 2.40 2.18
CA ILE A 94 -0.79 1.90 2.46
C ILE A 94 -1.70 3.10 2.60
N THR A 95 -2.95 2.95 2.19
CA THR A 95 -3.99 3.97 2.30
C THR A 95 -5.34 3.32 2.55
N VAL A 96 -6.21 4.04 3.23
CA VAL A 96 -7.65 3.79 3.24
C VAL A 96 -8.32 5.04 2.73
N SER A 97 -9.24 4.91 1.77
CA SER A 97 -10.01 6.05 1.28
C SER A 97 -10.88 6.62 2.39
N ALA A 98 -10.91 7.95 2.52
CA ALA A 98 -11.87 8.63 3.36
C ALA A 98 -13.26 8.70 2.71
N ASP A 99 -13.35 8.45 1.39
CA ASP A 99 -14.58 8.58 0.62
C ASP A 99 -15.40 7.27 0.62
N ASP A 100 -14.76 6.10 0.43
CA ASP A 100 -15.43 4.79 0.38
C ASP A 100 -14.99 3.79 1.47
N GLY A 101 -13.90 4.07 2.19
CA GLY A 101 -13.34 3.19 3.23
C GLY A 101 -12.52 2.01 2.70
N ASP A 102 -12.28 1.94 1.39
CA ASP A 102 -11.57 0.81 0.80
C ASP A 102 -10.04 0.96 0.95
N PRO A 103 -9.33 -0.15 1.28
CA PRO A 103 -7.89 -0.13 1.41
C PRO A 103 -7.18 -0.23 0.06
N ALA A 104 -6.07 0.47 -0.07
CA ALA A 104 -5.13 0.33 -1.17
C ALA A 104 -3.68 0.26 -0.63
N GLN A 105 -2.80 -0.36 -1.40
CA GLN A 105 -1.37 -0.42 -1.10
C GLN A 105 -0.54 -0.54 -2.37
N GLY A 106 0.74 -0.22 -2.26
CA GLY A 106 1.69 -0.37 -3.37
C GLY A 106 3.10 0.06 -2.99
N ALA A 107 3.95 0.13 -4.02
CA ALA A 107 5.31 0.62 -3.88
C ALA A 107 5.78 1.28 -5.18
N PHE A 108 6.74 2.19 -5.05
CA PHE A 108 7.48 2.76 -6.17
C PHE A 108 8.93 3.00 -5.78
N VAL A 109 9.77 3.36 -6.75
CA VAL A 109 11.19 3.64 -6.53
C VAL A 109 11.57 5.03 -7.03
N PHE A 110 12.60 5.61 -6.45
CA PHE A 110 13.36 6.71 -7.03
C PHE A 110 14.86 6.46 -6.79
N THR A 111 15.73 7.07 -7.59
CA THR A 111 17.17 6.87 -7.51
C THR A 111 17.88 8.16 -7.13
N VAL A 112 18.79 8.12 -6.16
CA VAL A 112 19.70 9.23 -5.86
C VAL A 112 21.04 8.94 -6.52
N LYS A 113 21.45 9.80 -7.45
CA LYS A 113 22.73 9.74 -8.13
C LYS A 113 23.31 11.15 -8.31
N PRO A 114 24.40 11.50 -7.61
CA PRO A 114 25.05 12.79 -7.79
C PRO A 114 25.47 12.99 -9.25
N THR A 115 25.17 14.17 -9.79
CA THR A 115 25.74 14.59 -11.06
C THR A 115 27.18 15.01 -10.80
N VAL A 116 28.14 14.28 -11.37
CA VAL A 116 29.50 14.81 -11.49
C VAL A 116 29.44 15.94 -12.51
N ALA A 117 29.59 17.19 -12.07
CA ALA A 117 29.79 18.29 -13.00
C ALA A 117 31.08 18.00 -13.76
N ALA A 118 30.99 17.81 -15.07
CA ALA A 118 32.17 17.76 -15.92
C ALA A 118 32.83 19.14 -15.86
N THR A 119 33.96 19.24 -15.15
CA THR A 119 34.87 20.37 -15.33
C THR A 119 35.43 20.26 -16.75
N GLY A 120 34.86 21.03 -17.67
CA GLY A 120 35.23 21.00 -19.08
C GLY A 120 36.59 21.65 -19.30
N ASN A 121 37.62 20.83 -19.53
CA ASN A 121 38.73 21.21 -20.39
C ASN A 121 38.32 20.82 -21.82
N THR A 122 38.00 21.81 -22.64
CA THR A 122 37.65 21.62 -24.05
C THR A 122 38.88 21.21 -24.85
N ASN A 123 38.90 19.96 -25.32
CA ASN A 123 39.59 19.55 -26.55
C ASN A 123 38.77 18.44 -27.20
N THR A 124 37.97 18.80 -28.21
CA THR A 124 37.31 17.92 -29.19
C THR A 124 38.26 17.83 -30.40
N PRO A 125 38.34 16.77 -31.24
CA PRO A 125 37.28 15.81 -31.58
C PRO A 125 37.70 14.33 -31.76
N ALA A 126 36.74 13.40 -31.65
CA ALA A 126 36.62 12.23 -32.55
C ALA A 126 35.30 11.47 -32.32
N SER A 127 34.51 11.35 -33.38
CA SER A 127 33.42 10.38 -33.48
C SER A 127 33.99 8.96 -33.58
N SER A 128 33.49 8.03 -32.77
CA SER A 128 33.58 6.59 -33.03
C SER A 128 32.34 5.86 -32.48
N THR A 129 31.45 5.54 -33.43
CA THR A 129 30.81 4.24 -33.67
C THR A 129 30.79 3.18 -32.55
N THR A 130 29.57 2.74 -32.23
CA THR A 130 29.16 1.41 -31.76
C THR A 130 29.86 0.81 -30.54
N GLY A 131 29.17 0.86 -29.41
CA GLY A 131 29.46 0.02 -28.25
C GLY A 131 28.26 -0.03 -27.33
N ASN A 132 27.54 -1.15 -27.36
CA ASN A 132 26.47 -1.59 -26.46
C ASN A 132 26.24 -0.68 -25.23
N SER A 133 25.08 0.00 -25.22
CA SER A 133 24.53 0.62 -24.02
C SER A 133 24.34 -0.46 -22.96
N GLY A 134 25.31 -0.51 -22.05
CA GLY A 134 25.34 -1.38 -20.88
C GLY A 134 24.14 -1.13 -19.98
N MET A 135 23.05 -1.85 -20.23
CA MET A 135 22.26 -2.38 -19.13
C MET A 135 23.11 -3.48 -18.51
N PRO A 136 23.56 -3.33 -17.26
CA PRO A 136 24.31 -4.39 -16.63
C PRO A 136 23.39 -5.61 -16.49
N LEU A 137 23.88 -6.81 -16.79
CA LEU A 137 23.08 -8.06 -16.81
C LEU A 137 22.33 -8.34 -15.49
N TRP A 138 22.75 -7.73 -14.37
CA TRP A 138 22.00 -7.81 -13.11
C TRP A 138 20.66 -7.04 -13.14
N ALA A 139 20.52 -6.00 -13.97
CA ALA A 139 19.30 -5.21 -14.10
C ALA A 139 18.15 -6.02 -14.74
N THR A 140 18.44 -6.91 -15.69
CA THR A 140 17.42 -7.81 -16.26
C THR A 140 17.04 -8.94 -15.31
N ILE A 141 17.99 -9.42 -14.49
CA ILE A 141 17.73 -10.45 -13.49
C ILE A 141 16.76 -9.94 -12.40
N LEU A 142 16.91 -8.69 -11.93
CA LEU A 142 15.99 -8.12 -10.93
C LEU A 142 14.59 -7.83 -11.50
N ILE A 143 14.50 -7.38 -12.76
CA ILE A 143 13.19 -7.20 -13.44
C ILE A 143 12.47 -8.55 -13.58
N GLY A 144 13.20 -9.62 -13.92
CA GLY A 144 12.65 -10.98 -13.98
C GLY A 144 12.22 -11.53 -12.61
N LEU A 145 12.97 -11.25 -11.54
CA LEU A 145 12.67 -11.76 -10.19
C LEU A 145 11.45 -11.06 -9.56
N VAL A 146 11.30 -9.74 -9.80
CA VAL A 146 10.08 -9.00 -9.42
C VAL A 146 8.86 -9.50 -10.19
N ALA A 147 9.00 -9.79 -11.50
CA ALA A 147 7.91 -10.38 -12.28
C ALA A 147 7.54 -11.81 -11.83
N LEU A 148 8.51 -12.61 -11.37
CA LEU A 148 8.29 -13.98 -10.91
C LEU A 148 7.55 -14.02 -9.54
N VAL A 149 7.87 -13.12 -8.61
CA VAL A 149 7.17 -13.00 -7.31
C VAL A 149 5.74 -12.49 -7.50
N VAL A 150 5.50 -11.59 -8.46
CA VAL A 150 4.15 -11.11 -8.79
C VAL A 150 3.35 -12.15 -9.59
N GLY A 151 4.00 -12.95 -10.44
CA GLY A 151 3.34 -13.99 -11.24
C GLY A 151 2.96 -15.26 -10.46
N LEU A 152 3.72 -15.67 -9.44
CA LEU A 152 3.42 -16.85 -8.62
C LEU A 152 2.32 -16.60 -7.57
N GLY A 153 2.05 -15.34 -7.19
CA GLY A 153 1.02 -15.00 -6.20
C GLY A 153 -0.43 -15.11 -6.70
N ALA A 154 -0.65 -15.19 -8.02
CA ALA A 154 -1.98 -15.22 -8.62
C ALA A 154 -2.41 -16.61 -9.13
N GLY A 155 -1.56 -17.63 -9.00
CA GLY A 155 -1.68 -18.87 -9.78
C GLY A 155 -1.64 -20.16 -8.98
N LEU A 156 -2.35 -20.30 -7.85
CA LEU A 156 -2.75 -21.60 -7.28
C LEU A 156 -3.72 -21.39 -6.11
N GLY A 157 -5.02 -21.53 -6.37
CA GLY A 157 -6.03 -21.45 -5.31
C GLY A 157 -7.49 -21.62 -5.70
N ILE A 158 -7.82 -22.17 -6.87
CA ILE A 158 -9.17 -22.68 -7.15
C ILE A 158 -9.26 -24.06 -6.51
N GLY A 159 -9.64 -24.10 -5.24
CA GLY A 159 -9.99 -25.31 -4.50
C GLY A 159 -11.48 -25.31 -4.18
N ARG A 160 -12.29 -25.76 -5.16
CA ARG A 160 -13.72 -26.04 -4.97
C ARG A 160 -13.92 -27.09 -3.87
N GLY A 161 -14.78 -26.76 -2.91
CA GLY A 161 -15.72 -27.72 -2.33
C GLY A 161 -15.24 -28.53 -1.13
N ARG A 162 -15.75 -28.15 0.04
CA ARG A 162 -16.55 -29.09 0.84
C ARG A 162 -17.49 -28.33 1.76
N ALA A 163 -18.74 -28.23 1.34
CA ALA A 163 -19.84 -28.16 2.29
C ALA A 163 -19.75 -29.40 3.19
N LYS A 164 -19.83 -29.19 4.50
CA LYS A 164 -20.25 -30.24 5.43
C LYS A 164 -21.45 -29.73 6.23
N PRO A 165 -22.40 -30.64 6.50
CA PRO A 165 -23.78 -30.34 6.79
C PRO A 165 -23.99 -29.94 8.24
N ALA A 166 -25.18 -29.39 8.50
CA ALA A 166 -25.74 -29.21 9.83
C ALA A 166 -25.64 -30.49 10.67
N ALA A 167 -25.19 -30.32 11.91
CA ALA A 167 -25.63 -31.15 13.02
C ALA A 167 -26.31 -30.21 14.01
N ALA A 168 -27.63 -30.25 13.99
CA ALA A 168 -28.47 -29.77 15.06
C ALA A 168 -28.33 -30.70 16.27
N SER A 169 -28.71 -30.13 17.42
CA SER A 169 -29.18 -30.80 18.63
C SER A 169 -28.15 -31.22 19.67
N THR A 170 -28.03 -30.37 20.70
CA THR A 170 -28.25 -30.79 22.10
C THR A 170 -28.46 -29.51 22.93
N LEU A 171 -29.72 -29.11 23.15
CA LEU A 171 -30.43 -29.39 24.40
C LEU A 171 -29.63 -28.94 25.63
N GLY A 172 -29.74 -27.67 26.01
CA GLY A 172 -29.03 -27.15 27.19
C GLY A 172 -29.42 -25.75 27.68
N ALA A 173 -30.13 -24.94 26.87
CA ALA A 173 -30.54 -23.59 27.29
C ALA A 173 -32.06 -23.36 27.23
N MET A 174 -32.86 -24.43 27.21
CA MET A 174 -34.29 -24.35 27.48
C MET A 174 -34.49 -24.08 28.98
N ARG A 175 -34.69 -22.81 29.33
CA ARG A 175 -35.98 -22.39 29.87
C ARG A 175 -36.60 -23.37 30.89
N ARG A 176 -35.99 -23.57 32.08
CA ARG A 176 -36.72 -24.17 33.23
C ARG A 176 -36.10 -24.13 34.65
N GLU A 177 -35.05 -23.34 34.93
CA GLU A 177 -34.51 -23.25 36.32
C GLU A 177 -34.77 -21.90 37.03
N VAL A 178 -35.55 -20.97 36.44
CA VAL A 178 -36.00 -19.74 37.14
C VAL A 178 -37.48 -19.84 37.56
N ALA A 179 -38.10 -21.01 37.40
CA ALA A 179 -39.50 -21.27 37.76
C ALA A 179 -39.65 -22.23 38.97
N ALA A 180 -38.61 -22.36 39.81
CA ALA A 180 -38.63 -23.28 40.96
C ALA A 180 -38.32 -22.62 42.32
N GLN A 181 -38.41 -21.29 42.44
CA GLN A 181 -38.34 -20.56 43.72
C GLN A 181 -39.23 -19.30 43.67
N ASP A 182 -40.52 -19.47 43.41
CA ASP A 182 -41.59 -18.63 44.00
C ASP A 182 -42.93 -19.07 43.41
N GLU A 183 -43.61 -20.00 44.08
CA GLU A 183 -45.08 -20.03 44.03
C GLU A 183 -45.66 -20.01 45.45
N PRO A 184 -46.78 -19.28 45.66
CA PRO A 184 -47.19 -18.80 46.97
C PRO A 184 -48.33 -19.63 47.60
N LYS A 185 -48.31 -19.83 48.92
CA LYS A 185 -49.49 -20.18 49.74
C LYS A 185 -49.45 -19.51 51.12
N THR A 186 -50.28 -18.48 51.30
CA THR A 186 -50.87 -18.03 52.57
C THR A 186 -51.89 -19.07 53.11
N PRO A 187 -52.58 -18.89 54.25
CA PRO A 187 -52.30 -18.23 55.54
C PRO A 187 -52.61 -19.16 56.77
N THR A 188 -52.29 -18.77 58.02
CA THR A 188 -53.20 -18.87 59.21
C THR A 188 -52.56 -18.40 60.53
N LYS A 189 -53.22 -17.39 61.12
CA LYS A 189 -53.44 -17.01 62.54
C LYS A 189 -53.02 -18.01 63.64
N SER A 190 -52.33 -17.52 64.69
CA SER A 190 -52.75 -17.55 66.11
C SER A 190 -51.53 -17.51 67.06
N SER A 191 -51.37 -16.43 67.82
CA SER A 191 -51.48 -16.42 69.30
C SER A 191 -51.32 -15.01 69.85
#